data_AF-A0A7X6U0C6-F1
#
_entry.id   AF-A0A7X6U0C6-F1
#
_cell.length_a   1.000
_cell.length_b   1.000
_cell.length_c   1.000
_cell.angle_alpha   90.00
_cell.angle_beta   90.00
_cell.angle_gamma   90.00
#
_symmetry.space_group_name_H-M   'P 1'
#
loop_
_entity.id
_entity.type
_entity.pdbx_description
1 polymer ?
#
loop_
_entity_poly.entity_id
_entity_poly.type
_entity_poly.pdbx_seq_one_letter_code
_entity_poly.pdbx_strand_id
1 'polypeptide(L)'
;MDEKLIELKDLIRRWMESQKGDVDCLIPVLWEAAGQVTEEIEAALPPLTSITAEQVQLLVTDQVTGRPFYRVIPLEFLETSNGITLSGETYAAQPTQIVFFTEFALGKLLELQGEEGHDSHDHDHHHHD
;
A
#
# COMPACT_ATOMS: atom_id res chain seq x y z
N MET A 1 0.05 21.94 23.77
CA MET A 1 0.36 21.66 22.36
C MET A 1 1.87 21.80 22.23
N ASP A 2 2.55 20.85 21.58
CA ASP A 2 4.02 20.82 21.48
C ASP A 2 4.55 22.07 20.74
N GLU A 3 5.53 22.77 21.31
CA GLU A 3 6.13 24.00 20.77
C GLU A 3 6.75 23.76 19.39
N LYS A 4 7.40 22.60 19.19
CA LYS A 4 7.99 22.21 17.90
C LYS A 4 6.93 22.01 16.82
N LEU A 5 5.75 21.53 17.21
CA LEU A 5 4.64 21.34 16.28
C LEU A 5 4.08 22.68 15.80
N ILE A 6 4.11 23.72 16.64
CA ILE A 6 3.70 25.07 16.27
C ILE A 6 4.71 25.65 15.27
N GLU A 7 6.00 25.56 15.57
CA GLU A 7 7.07 26.02 14.67
C GLU A 7 7.01 25.36 13.29
N LEU A 8 6.79 24.05 13.24
CA LEU A 8 6.65 23.30 11.99
C LEU A 8 5.43 23.78 11.19
N LYS A 9 4.28 23.98 11.83
CA LYS A 9 3.06 24.48 11.17
C LYS A 9 3.28 25.87 10.56
N ASP A 10 3.97 26.75 11.28
CA ASP A 10 4.26 28.11 10.80
C ASP A 10 5.32 28.10 9.68
N LEU A 11 6.27 27.17 9.71
CA LEU A 11 7.21 26.95 8.61
C LEU A 11 6.49 26.49 7.34
N ILE A 12 5.63 25.46 7.45
CA ILE A 12 4.83 24.94 6.32
C ILE A 12 3.96 26.06 5.73
N ARG A 13 3.25 26.82 6.58
CA ARG A 13 2.41 27.94 6.13
C ARG A 13 3.21 28.95 5.31
N ARG A 14 4.34 29.42 5.84
CA ARG A 14 5.19 30.40 5.14
C ARG A 14 5.76 29.85 3.84
N TRP A 15 6.15 28.58 3.82
CA TRP A 15 6.60 27.92 2.59
C TRP A 15 5.48 27.92 1.55
N MET A 16 4.26 27.53 1.91
CA MET A 16 3.11 27.53 0.99
C MET A 16 2.80 28.93 0.46
N GLU A 17 2.80 29.96 1.32
CA GLU A 17 2.58 31.36 0.94
C GLU A 17 3.69 31.91 0.03
N SER A 18 4.92 31.40 0.15
CA SER A 18 6.04 31.80 -0.70
C SER A 18 5.95 31.24 -2.12
N GLN A 19 5.25 30.12 -2.30
CA GLN A 19 5.00 29.55 -3.61
C GLN A 19 3.85 30.32 -4.27
N LYS A 20 4.10 30.96 -5.42
CA LYS A 20 3.07 31.65 -6.23
C LYS A 20 2.08 30.68 -6.93
N GLY A 21 1.99 29.44 -6.44
CA GLY A 21 1.27 28.32 -7.05
C GLY A 21 -0.11 28.08 -6.44
N ASP A 22 -0.89 27.23 -7.10
CA ASP A 22 -2.18 26.76 -6.61
C ASP A 22 -1.98 25.86 -5.37
N VAL A 23 -2.76 26.08 -4.31
CA VAL A 23 -2.67 25.28 -3.08
C VAL A 23 -2.89 23.78 -3.38
N ASP A 24 -3.69 23.49 -4.40
CA ASP A 24 -4.01 22.14 -4.83
C ASP A 24 -2.77 21.33 -5.29
N CYS A 25 -1.73 22.00 -5.83
CA CYS A 25 -0.49 21.32 -6.22
C CYS A 25 0.54 21.23 -5.09
N LEU A 26 0.41 22.04 -4.04
CA LEU A 26 1.36 22.08 -2.92
C LEU A 26 1.13 20.98 -1.89
N ILE A 27 -0.11 20.54 -1.71
CA ILE A 27 -0.45 19.49 -0.73
C ILE A 27 0.19 18.13 -1.10
N PRO A 28 0.13 17.64 -2.37
CA PRO A 28 0.83 16.43 -2.76
C PRO A 28 2.34 16.49 -2.50
N VAL A 29 2.97 17.63 -2.80
CA VAL A 29 4.42 17.83 -2.59
C VAL A 29 4.78 17.77 -1.11
N LEU A 30 3.98 18.40 -0.24
CA LEU A 30 4.18 18.31 1.21
C LEU A 30 4.04 16.88 1.73
N TRP A 31 3.05 16.15 1.23
CA TRP A 31 2.82 14.76 1.61
C TRP A 31 3.97 13.86 1.18
N GLU A 32 4.48 14.03 -0.03
CA GLU A 32 5.66 13.32 -0.54
C GLU A 32 6.90 13.60 0.31
N ALA A 33 7.17 14.87 0.64
CA ALA A 33 8.30 15.24 1.49
C ALA A 33 8.19 14.65 2.91
N ALA A 34 6.99 14.63 3.49
CA ALA A 34 6.74 13.98 4.78
C ALA A 34 6.91 12.44 4.69
N GLY A 35 6.51 11.84 3.57
CA GLY A 35 6.73 10.43 3.26
C GLY A 35 8.21 10.07 3.26
N GLN A 36 9.04 10.84 2.55
CA GLN A 36 10.50 10.63 2.50
C GLN A 36 11.14 10.66 3.89
N VAL A 37 10.78 11.63 4.73
CA VAL A 37 11.29 11.69 6.12
C VAL A 37 10.85 10.46 6.92
N THR A 38 9.63 9.96 6.68
CA THR A 38 9.10 8.77 7.38
C THR A 38 9.83 7.51 6.92
N GLU A 39 10.08 7.36 5.61
CA GLU A 39 10.86 6.26 5.03
C GLU A 39 12.29 6.22 5.57
N GLU A 40 12.96 7.37 5.70
CA GLU A 40 14.30 7.44 6.29
C GLU A 40 14.32 6.93 7.75
N ILE A 41 13.29 7.26 8.52
CA ILE A 41 13.15 6.79 9.90
C ILE A 41 12.85 5.29 9.93
N GLU A 42 11.94 4.82 9.07
CA GLU A 42 11.55 3.41 8.98
C GLU A 42 12.72 2.52 8.57
N ALA A 43 13.54 2.95 7.60
CA ALA A 43 14.72 2.20 7.14
C ALA A 43 15.78 1.98 8.23
N ALA A 44 15.76 2.76 9.31
CA ALA A 44 16.63 2.58 10.47
C ALA A 44 16.07 1.58 11.50
N LEU A 45 14.84 1.11 11.33
CA LEU A 45 14.18 0.16 12.22
C LEU A 45 14.37 -1.29 11.74
N PRO A 46 14.20 -2.29 12.63
CA PRO A 46 14.17 -3.69 12.20
C PRO A 46 13.03 -3.95 11.21
N PRO A 47 13.26 -4.78 10.18
CA PRO A 47 12.25 -5.05 9.16
C PRO A 47 11.03 -5.75 9.77
N LEU A 48 9.85 -5.32 9.35
CA LEU A 48 8.60 -5.97 9.71
C LEU A 48 8.33 -7.15 8.78
N THR A 49 7.76 -8.22 9.34
CA THR A 49 7.25 -9.36 8.56
C THR A 49 5.80 -9.16 8.13
N SER A 50 5.07 -8.26 8.79
CA SER A 50 3.69 -7.91 8.48
C SER A 50 3.33 -6.50 8.97
N ILE A 51 2.47 -5.82 8.24
CA ILE A 51 1.86 -4.54 8.63
C ILE A 51 0.36 -4.76 8.79
N THR A 52 -0.23 -4.25 9.88
CA THR A 52 -1.67 -4.33 10.13
C THR A 52 -2.23 -2.98 10.56
N ALA A 53 -3.46 -2.67 10.14
CA ALA A 53 -4.18 -1.49 10.60
C ALA A 53 -5.70 -1.68 10.47
N GLU A 54 -6.48 -1.02 11.31
CA GLU A 54 -7.96 -0.96 11.22
C GLU A 54 -8.46 0.26 10.44
N GLN A 55 -7.54 1.17 10.09
CA GLN A 55 -7.81 2.36 9.31
C GLN A 55 -6.63 2.71 8.43
N VAL A 56 -6.92 3.30 7.27
CA VAL A 56 -5.91 3.83 6.36
C VAL A 56 -6.11 5.32 6.15
N GLN A 57 -5.01 6.02 5.88
CA GLN A 57 -5.00 7.44 5.55
C GLN A 57 -4.62 7.61 4.08
N LEU A 58 -5.47 8.30 3.33
CA LEU A 58 -5.29 8.47 1.89
C LEU A 58 -5.24 9.95 1.53
N LEU A 59 -4.30 10.31 0.67
CA LEU A 59 -4.33 11.55 -0.09
C LEU A 59 -4.82 11.23 -1.50
N VAL A 60 -5.99 11.75 -1.86
CA VAL A 60 -6.66 11.50 -3.14
C VAL A 60 -6.75 12.81 -3.92
N THR A 61 -6.17 12.86 -5.11
CA THR A 61 -6.31 14.00 -6.02
C THR A 61 -7.43 13.72 -7.01
N ASP A 62 -8.48 14.54 -7.02
CA ASP A 62 -9.54 14.43 -8.02
C ASP A 62 -9.02 14.80 -9.40
N GLN A 63 -9.22 13.91 -10.38
CA GLN A 63 -8.65 14.07 -11.71
C GLN A 63 -9.29 15.23 -12.50
N VAL A 64 -10.57 15.54 -12.25
CA VAL A 64 -11.30 16.57 -13.00
C VAL A 64 -10.96 17.97 -12.49
N THR A 65 -10.88 18.15 -11.18
CA THR A 65 -10.66 19.45 -10.53
C THR A 65 -9.21 19.68 -10.13
N GLY A 66 -8.37 18.64 -10.06
CA GLY A 66 -7.00 18.71 -9.56
C GLY A 66 -6.91 18.84 -8.04
N ARG A 67 -8.04 18.85 -7.32
CA ARG A 67 -8.09 19.14 -5.89
C ARG A 67 -7.66 17.93 -5.05
N PRO A 68 -6.74 18.10 -4.08
CA PRO A 68 -6.35 17.05 -3.16
C PRO A 68 -7.34 16.93 -1.98
N PHE A 69 -7.58 15.70 -1.55
CA PHE A 69 -8.46 15.35 -0.44
C PHE A 69 -7.76 14.37 0.48
N TYR A 70 -7.65 14.73 1.76
CA TYR A 70 -7.22 13.80 2.79
C TYR A 70 -8.44 13.04 3.34
N ARG A 71 -8.33 11.71 3.46
CA ARG A 71 -9.39 10.83 3.96
C ARG A 71 -8.81 9.84 4.96
N VAL A 72 -9.57 9.60 6.02
CA VAL A 72 -9.37 8.47 6.93
C VAL A 72 -10.49 7.49 6.62
N ILE A 73 -10.13 6.28 6.21
CA ILE A 73 -11.09 5.25 5.83
C ILE A 73 -10.97 4.10 6.84
N PRO A 74 -12.06 3.73 7.54
CA PRO A 74 -12.12 2.48 8.29
C PRO A 74 -12.02 1.31 7.31
N LEU A 75 -10.92 0.57 7.39
CA LEU A 75 -10.58 -0.51 6.48
C LEU A 75 -9.50 -1.36 7.15
N GLU A 76 -9.74 -2.66 7.26
CA GLU A 76 -8.73 -3.58 7.76
C GLU A 76 -7.67 -3.78 6.68
N PHE A 77 -6.47 -3.33 6.96
CA PHE A 77 -5.29 -3.49 6.12
C PHE A 77 -4.39 -4.57 6.69
N LEU A 78 -3.99 -5.52 5.85
CA LEU A 78 -2.94 -6.50 6.15
C LEU A 78 -1.97 -6.56 4.98
N GLU A 79 -0.70 -6.32 5.25
CA GLU A 79 0.39 -6.55 4.30
C GLU A 79 1.35 -7.60 4.86
N THR A 80 1.74 -8.52 3.99
CA THR A 80 2.73 -9.57 4.26
C THR A 80 3.60 -9.77 3.02
N SER A 81 4.60 -10.65 3.08
CA SER A 81 5.39 -11.04 1.90
C SER A 81 4.57 -11.68 0.77
N ASN A 82 3.34 -12.15 1.05
CA ASN A 82 2.45 -12.72 0.05
C ASN A 82 1.59 -11.66 -0.67
N GLY A 83 1.53 -10.43 -0.14
CA GLY A 83 0.77 -9.33 -0.71
C GLY A 83 -0.08 -8.57 0.30
N ILE A 84 -1.08 -7.86 -0.22
CA ILE A 84 -1.93 -6.91 0.52
C ILE A 84 -3.37 -7.40 0.51
N THR A 85 -4.01 -7.38 1.68
CA THR A 85 -5.45 -7.61 1.84
C THR A 85 -6.10 -6.38 2.45
N LEU A 86 -7.16 -5.91 1.80
CA LEU A 86 -8.02 -4.82 2.26
C LEU A 86 -9.39 -5.41 2.58
N SER A 87 -9.81 -5.40 3.84
CA SER A 87 -11.10 -5.96 4.28
C SER A 87 -12.03 -4.90 4.83
N GLY A 88 -13.32 -5.08 4.57
CA GLY A 88 -14.38 -4.24 5.13
C GLY A 88 -15.74 -4.88 4.90
N GLU A 89 -16.78 -4.05 4.83
CA GLU A 89 -18.15 -4.50 4.59
C GLU A 89 -18.79 -3.75 3.43
N THR A 90 -19.65 -4.45 2.69
CA THR A 90 -20.53 -3.81 1.71
C THR A 90 -21.66 -3.05 2.40
N TYR A 91 -22.42 -2.26 1.65
CA TYR A 91 -23.63 -1.58 2.17
C TYR A 91 -24.65 -2.54 2.80
N ALA A 92 -24.66 -3.81 2.39
CA ALA A 92 -25.53 -4.84 2.97
C ALA A 92 -24.93 -5.54 4.21
N ALA A 93 -23.91 -4.95 4.83
CA ALA A 93 -23.15 -5.50 5.96
C ALA A 93 -22.59 -6.92 5.69
N GLN A 94 -22.23 -7.17 4.43
CA GLN A 94 -21.54 -8.41 4.05
C GLN A 94 -20.03 -8.16 4.02
N PRO A 95 -19.21 -9.03 4.63
CA PRO A 95 -17.76 -8.94 4.53
C PRO A 95 -17.31 -8.93 3.07
N THR A 96 -16.36 -8.06 2.75
CA THR A 96 -15.75 -7.96 1.41
C THR A 96 -14.26 -7.74 1.53
N GLN A 97 -13.51 -8.27 0.56
CA GLN A 97 -12.06 -8.15 0.53
C GLN A 97 -11.56 -7.82 -0.88
N ILE A 98 -10.52 -7.00 -0.96
CA ILE A 98 -9.68 -6.83 -2.14
C ILE A 98 -8.30 -7.37 -1.78
N VAL A 99 -7.81 -8.34 -2.57
CA VAL A 99 -6.53 -9.01 -2.32
C VAL A 99 -5.62 -8.78 -3.51
N PHE A 100 -4.43 -8.26 -3.24
CA PHE A 100 -3.33 -8.15 -4.20
C PHE A 100 -2.28 -9.19 -3.82
N PHE A 101 -1.95 -10.08 -4.76
CA PHE A 101 -0.91 -11.08 -4.55
C PHE A 101 0.42 -10.61 -5.12
N THR A 102 1.51 -10.93 -4.44
CA THR A 102 2.84 -10.88 -5.05
C THR A 102 2.97 -11.97 -6.11
N GLU A 103 3.90 -11.80 -7.05
CA GLU A 103 4.19 -12.81 -8.08
C GLU A 103 4.53 -14.17 -7.44
N PHE A 104 5.26 -14.17 -6.33
CA PHE A 104 5.60 -15.38 -5.59
C PHE A 104 4.37 -16.08 -5.00
N ALA A 105 3.45 -15.34 -4.39
CA ALA A 105 2.23 -15.91 -3.84
C ALA A 105 1.32 -16.45 -4.94
N LEU A 106 1.26 -15.76 -6.08
CA LEU A 106 0.51 -16.20 -7.25
C LEU A 106 1.08 -17.50 -7.83
N GLY A 107 2.40 -17.60 -7.98
CA GLY A 107 3.06 -18.84 -8.44
C GLY A 107 2.70 -20.04 -7.56
N LYS A 108 2.79 -19.88 -6.23
CA LYS A 108 2.37 -20.92 -5.28
C LYS A 108 0.90 -21.33 -5.42
N LEU A 109 0.00 -20.39 -5.71
CA LEU A 109 -1.41 -20.72 -5.93
C LEU A 109 -1.60 -21.54 -7.22
N LEU A 110 -0.86 -21.21 -8.28
CA LEU A 110 -0.91 -21.93 -9.56
C LEU A 110 -0.32 -23.34 -9.44
N GLU A 111 0.81 -23.50 -8.72
CA GLU A 111 1.38 -24.81 -8.38
C GLU A 111 0.36 -25.69 -7.64
N LEU A 112 -0.33 -25.14 -6.63
CA LEU A 112 -1.36 -25.86 -5.86
C LEU A 112 -2.60 -26.23 -6.69
N GLN A 113 -2.90 -25.46 -7.73
CA GLN A 113 -3.97 -25.76 -8.68
C GLN A 113 -3.56 -26.80 -9.73
N GLY A 114 -2.29 -27.23 -9.74
CA GLY A 114 -1.75 -28.17 -10.71
C GLY A 114 -1.47 -27.56 -12.08
N GLU A 115 -1.34 -26.24 -12.16
CA GLU A 115 -1.05 -25.53 -13.41
C GLU A 115 0.44 -25.45 -13.75
N GLU A 116 1.31 -26.09 -12.97
CA GLU A 116 2.72 -26.26 -13.32
C GLU A 116 3.02 -27.71 -13.70
N GLY A 117 3.34 -27.91 -14.98
CA GLY A 117 4.06 -29.08 -15.48
C GLY A 117 3.17 -30.26 -15.90
N HIS A 118 2.66 -30.21 -17.14
CA HIS A 118 2.47 -31.43 -17.92
C HIS A 118 3.87 -31.98 -18.27
N ASP A 119 4.65 -32.35 -17.25
CA ASP A 119 5.85 -33.13 -17.41
C ASP A 119 5.36 -34.52 -17.77
N SER A 120 5.44 -34.81 -19.06
CA SER A 120 5.39 -36.14 -19.61
C SER A 120 6.31 -37.04 -18.79
N HIS A 121 5.74 -37.77 -17.82
CA HIS A 121 6.34 -38.96 -17.28
C HIS A 121 6.39 -39.99 -18.43
N ASP A 122 7.41 -39.88 -19.27
CA ASP A 122 7.85 -40.99 -20.11
C ASP A 122 8.36 -42.07 -19.14
N HIS A 123 7.43 -42.96 -18.76
CA HIS A 123 7.75 -44.23 -18.17
C HIS A 123 8.40 -45.10 -19.25
N ASP A 124 9.71 -44.95 -19.39
CA ASP A 124 10.51 -45.82 -20.24
C ASP A 124 10.58 -47.21 -19.58
N HIS A 125 9.64 -48.07 -19.97
CA HIS A 125 9.62 -49.48 -19.61
C HIS A 125 10.74 -50.20 -20.37
N HIS A 126 11.95 -50.20 -19.81
CA HIS A 126 12.98 -51.15 -20.21
C HIS A 126 12.63 -52.55 -19.70
N HIS A 127 11.86 -53.28 -20.51
CA HIS A 127 11.91 -54.73 -20.55
C HIS A 127 13.22 -55.15 -21.22
N HIS A 128 14.04 -55.92 -20.51
CA HIS A 128 15.00 -56.80 -21.17
C HIS A 128 15.09 -58.13 -20.40
N ASP A 129 14.85 -59.19 -21.17
CA ASP A 129 14.91 -60.62 -20.84
C ASP A 129 16.26 -61.10 -20.32
#